data_AF-A0A7V6W258-F1
#
_entry.id   AF-A0A7V6W258-F1
#
_cell.length_a   1.000
_cell.length_b   1.000
_cell.length_c   1.000
_cell.angle_alpha   90.00
_cell.angle_beta   90.00
_cell.angle_gamma   90.00
#
_symmetry.space_group_name_H-M   'P 1'
#
loop_
_entity.id
_entity.type
_entity.pdbx_description
1 polymer ?
#
loop_
_entity_poly.entity_id
_entity_poly.type
_entity_poly.pdbx_seq_one_letter_code
_entity_poly.pdbx_strand_id
1 'polypeptide(L)'
;MKLKWTSSNKTLLKFLISLLFIGIITGIIVYIKQPSIIKTSIINELDLLDITLKEARQNNFIYHLIIFSIIILLSLSVVGLPIMIFYLFYEGISSGFLIASFFHYKKVPGLFYAGIFTLINKLIFYLIIIYLIIGTIRYSKKMIISFKTKNNLIQEHVFLMFIKNIFGLIIMLLYDIFLFYLGNKILAYFLFLL
;
A
#
# COMPACT_ATOMS: atom_id res chain seq x y z
N MET A 1 26.23 -0.23 9.06
CA MET A 1 26.16 -1.20 7.95
C MET A 1 25.05 -0.75 6.99
N LYS A 2 25.36 -0.29 5.77
CA LYS A 2 24.32 0.13 4.81
C LYS A 2 23.79 -1.11 4.09
N LEU A 3 22.47 -1.34 4.13
CA LEU A 3 21.84 -2.40 3.35
C LEU A 3 22.14 -2.19 1.84
N LYS A 4 22.89 -3.11 1.22
CA LYS A 4 23.36 -3.01 -0.19
C LYS A 4 22.21 -2.82 -1.20
N TRP A 5 21.01 -3.27 -0.85
CA TRP A 5 19.81 -3.13 -1.68
C TRP A 5 19.20 -1.72 -1.65
N THR A 6 19.22 -1.04 -0.49
CA THR A 6 18.67 0.33 -0.39
C THR A 6 19.63 1.36 -1.00
N SER A 7 20.94 1.15 -0.89
CA SER A 7 21.93 2.02 -1.51
C SER A 7 21.90 1.98 -3.04
N SER A 8 21.67 0.81 -3.64
CA SER A 8 21.61 0.63 -5.10
C SER A 8 20.32 1.14 -5.75
N ASN A 9 19.24 1.33 -4.99
CA ASN A 9 17.95 1.83 -5.49
C ASN A 9 17.58 3.22 -4.94
N LYS A 10 18.51 3.94 -4.32
CA LYS A 10 18.19 5.15 -3.53
C LYS A 10 17.35 6.18 -4.29
N THR A 11 17.69 6.44 -5.55
CA THR A 11 16.96 7.40 -6.40
C THR A 11 15.54 6.95 -6.71
N LEU A 12 15.37 5.67 -7.06
CA LEU A 12 14.06 5.09 -7.34
C LEU A 12 13.19 5.02 -6.09
N LEU A 13 13.76 4.63 -4.95
CA LEU A 13 13.06 4.65 -3.67
C LEU A 13 12.59 6.05 -3.31
N LYS A 14 13.46 7.06 -3.49
CA LYS A 14 13.10 8.47 -3.27
C LYS A 14 11.93 8.89 -4.17
N PHE A 15 11.96 8.54 -5.45
CA PHE A 15 10.86 8.82 -6.38
C PHE A 15 9.54 8.18 -5.92
N LEU A 16 9.53 6.88 -5.58
CA LEU A 16 8.32 6.18 -5.17
C LEU A 16 7.75 6.71 -3.85
N ILE A 17 8.61 7.04 -2.88
CA ILE A 17 8.20 7.65 -1.61
C ILE A 17 7.64 9.06 -1.85
N SER A 18 8.30 9.87 -2.69
CA SER A 18 7.79 11.19 -3.06
C SER A 18 6.44 11.10 -3.78
N LEU A 19 6.25 10.12 -4.66
CA LEU A 19 4.97 9.88 -5.33
C LEU A 19 3.87 9.53 -4.33
N LEU A 20 4.16 8.65 -3.38
CA LEU A 20 3.22 8.30 -2.31
C LEU A 20 2.86 9.53 -1.46
N PHE A 21 3.82 10.40 -1.16
CA PHE A 21 3.59 11.64 -0.41
C PHE A 21 2.73 12.65 -1.19
N ILE A 22 2.95 12.80 -2.50
CA ILE A 22 2.06 13.60 -3.37
C ILE A 22 0.65 12.98 -3.38
N GLY A 23 0.55 11.65 -3.40
CA GLY A 23 -0.71 10.93 -3.21
C GLY A 23 -1.41 11.33 -1.91
N ILE A 24 -0.70 11.33 -0.78
CA ILE A 24 -1.27 11.75 0.51
C ILE A 24 -1.80 13.18 0.45
N ILE A 25 -1.03 14.13 -0.09
CA ILE A 25 -1.48 15.53 -0.21
C ILE A 25 -2.74 15.61 -1.08
N THR A 26 -2.75 14.92 -2.22
CA THR A 26 -3.92 14.90 -3.11
C THR A 26 -5.14 14.26 -2.45
N GLY A 27 -4.97 13.19 -1.67
CA GLY A 27 -6.03 12.60 -0.85
C GLY A 27 -6.65 13.56 0.17
N ILE A 28 -5.83 14.36 0.84
CA ILE A 28 -6.30 15.41 1.75
C ILE A 28 -7.14 16.45 0.99
N ILE A 29 -6.66 16.91 -0.16
CA ILE A 29 -7.40 17.86 -1.02
C ILE A 29 -8.73 17.26 -1.47
N VAL A 30 -8.74 15.99 -1.89
CA VAL A 30 -9.96 15.28 -2.29
C VAL A 30 -10.97 15.27 -1.15
N TYR A 31 -10.56 14.96 0.08
CA TYR A 31 -11.44 14.99 1.25
C TYR A 31 -12.02 16.39 1.51
N ILE A 32 -11.18 17.44 1.47
CA ILE A 32 -11.62 18.82 1.72
C ILE A 32 -12.69 19.25 0.72
N LYS A 33 -12.57 18.82 -0.54
CA LYS A 33 -13.54 19.12 -1.61
C LYS A 33 -14.84 18.32 -1.53
N GLN A 34 -14.95 17.30 -0.66
CA GLN A 34 -16.18 16.52 -0.56
C GLN A 34 -17.35 17.36 0.00
N PRO A 35 -18.58 17.13 -0.51
CA PRO A 35 -19.81 17.65 0.06
C PRO A 35 -19.96 17.34 1.56
N SER A 36 -20.67 18.22 2.28
CA SER A 36 -20.96 18.05 3.72
C SER A 36 -21.62 16.71 4.02
N ILE A 37 -22.56 16.27 3.18
CA ILE A 37 -23.30 15.01 3.39
C ILE A 37 -22.40 13.77 3.37
N ILE A 38 -21.36 13.77 2.54
CA ILE A 38 -20.38 12.67 2.50
C ILE A 38 -19.50 12.73 3.75
N LYS A 39 -19.08 13.93 4.15
CA LYS A 39 -18.27 14.11 5.37
C LYS A 39 -19.02 13.68 6.62
N THR A 40 -20.31 13.97 6.73
CA THR A 40 -21.15 13.52 7.86
C THR A 40 -21.30 12.00 7.87
N SER A 41 -21.50 11.38 6.70
CA SER A 41 -21.54 9.91 6.61
C SER A 41 -20.22 9.28 7.10
N ILE A 42 -19.08 9.85 6.73
CA ILE A 42 -17.77 9.37 7.18
C ILE A 42 -17.62 9.51 8.70
N ILE A 43 -18.06 10.64 9.28
CA ILE A 43 -18.00 10.85 10.73
C ILE A 43 -18.85 9.81 11.46
N ASN A 44 -20.07 9.54 10.99
CA ASN A 44 -20.95 8.53 11.59
C ASN A 44 -20.31 7.13 11.57
N GLU A 45 -19.61 6.76 10.49
CA GLU A 45 -18.85 5.50 10.45
C GLU A 45 -17.67 5.49 11.43
N LEU A 46 -17.00 6.63 11.62
CA LEU A 46 -15.92 6.77 12.60
C LEU A 46 -16.42 6.75 14.05
N ASP A 47 -17.65 7.18 14.32
CA ASP A 47 -18.29 7.05 15.64
C ASP A 47 -18.51 5.58 16.01
N LEU A 48 -18.84 4.74 15.02
CA LEU A 48 -19.03 3.28 15.20
C LEU A 48 -17.72 2.49 15.29
N LEU A 49 -16.57 3.17 15.15
CA LEU A 49 -15.25 2.53 15.09
C LEU A 49 -14.89 1.81 16.40
N ASP A 50 -15.29 2.34 17.56
CA ASP A 50 -15.01 1.67 18.85
C ASP A 50 -15.67 0.28 18.93
N ILE A 51 -16.96 0.22 18.60
CA ILE A 51 -17.75 -1.02 18.61
C ILE A 51 -17.16 -2.02 17.60
N THR A 52 -16.90 -1.57 16.37
CA THR A 52 -16.36 -2.44 15.32
C THR A 52 -14.97 -2.98 15.64
N LEU A 53 -14.09 -2.21 16.29
CA LEU A 53 -12.76 -2.70 16.69
C LEU A 53 -12.82 -3.75 17.80
N LYS A 54 -13.81 -3.67 18.70
CA LYS A 54 -13.96 -4.63 19.81
C LYS A 54 -14.64 -5.92 19.36
N GLU A 55 -15.61 -5.82 18.47
CA GLU A 55 -16.50 -6.94 18.13
C GLU A 55 -16.11 -7.66 16.82
N ALA A 56 -15.51 -6.95 15.87
CA ALA A 56 -15.15 -7.51 14.57
C ALA A 56 -13.65 -7.84 14.46
N ARG A 57 -13.32 -8.74 13.54
CA ARG A 57 -11.95 -9.01 13.09
C ARG A 57 -11.74 -8.39 11.71
N GLN A 58 -10.53 -7.91 11.44
CA GLN A 58 -10.18 -7.45 10.10
C GLN A 58 -10.01 -8.65 9.17
N ASN A 59 -10.94 -8.85 8.25
CA ASN A 59 -10.84 -9.91 7.26
C ASN A 59 -10.58 -9.33 5.86
N ASN A 60 -9.30 -9.06 5.57
CA ASN A 60 -8.87 -8.50 4.28
C ASN A 60 -8.30 -9.55 3.32
N PHE A 61 -8.29 -10.83 3.71
CA PHE A 61 -7.64 -11.91 2.94
C PHE A 61 -8.08 -11.96 1.48
N ILE A 62 -9.39 -11.96 1.21
CA ILE A 62 -9.92 -12.07 -0.15
C ILE A 62 -9.56 -10.81 -0.95
N TYR A 63 -9.71 -9.63 -0.36
CA TYR A 63 -9.43 -8.35 -1.01
C TYR A 63 -7.94 -8.23 -1.38
N HIS A 64 -7.05 -8.49 -0.42
CA HIS A 64 -5.62 -8.46 -0.67
C HIS A 64 -5.19 -9.55 -1.65
N LEU A 65 -5.75 -10.75 -1.59
CA LEU A 65 -5.46 -11.81 -2.56
C LEU A 65 -5.81 -11.38 -3.98
N ILE A 66 -7.01 -10.83 -4.22
CA ILE A 66 -7.42 -10.35 -5.55
C ILE A 66 -6.49 -9.25 -6.04
N ILE A 67 -6.25 -8.22 -5.22
CA ILE A 67 -5.38 -7.10 -5.57
C ILE A 67 -3.97 -7.60 -5.87
N PHE A 68 -3.44 -8.50 -5.05
CA PHE A 68 -2.09 -9.01 -5.22
C PHE A 68 -1.96 -9.89 -6.46
N SER A 69 -2.94 -10.72 -6.78
CA SER A 69 -2.97 -11.48 -8.02
C SER A 69 -2.91 -10.55 -9.25
N ILE A 70 -3.65 -9.44 -9.24
CA ILE A 70 -3.60 -8.44 -10.32
C ILE A 70 -2.21 -7.80 -10.39
N ILE A 71 -1.64 -7.40 -9.25
CA ILE A 71 -0.29 -6.81 -9.20
C ILE A 71 0.77 -7.78 -9.72
N ILE A 72 0.69 -9.07 -9.36
CA ILE A 72 1.59 -10.11 -9.87
C ILE A 72 1.51 -10.19 -11.39
N LEU A 73 0.30 -10.25 -11.97
CA LEU A 73 0.13 -10.30 -13.42
C LEU A 73 0.71 -9.05 -14.10
N LEU A 74 0.44 -7.87 -13.54
CA LEU A 74 0.98 -6.60 -14.05
C LEU A 74 2.51 -6.58 -14.01
N SER A 75 3.11 -7.07 -12.93
CA SER A 75 4.55 -7.06 -12.71
C SER A 75 5.35 -7.92 -13.71
N LEU A 76 4.69 -8.86 -14.38
CA LEU A 76 5.28 -9.71 -15.43
C LEU A 76 5.26 -9.04 -16.81
N SER A 77 4.78 -7.81 -16.92
CA SER A 77 4.67 -7.07 -18.16
C SER A 77 5.32 -5.69 -18.06
N VAL A 78 5.87 -5.18 -19.18
CA VAL A 78 6.40 -3.81 -19.24
C VAL A 78 5.27 -2.79 -19.14
N VAL A 79 4.10 -3.11 -19.71
CA VAL A 79 2.90 -2.24 -19.71
C VAL A 79 2.26 -2.16 -18.31
N GLY A 80 2.42 -3.19 -17.48
CA GLY A 80 1.90 -3.18 -16.11
C GLY A 80 2.67 -2.26 -15.17
N LEU A 81 3.91 -1.88 -15.51
CA LEU A 81 4.71 -0.96 -14.70
C LEU A 81 4.02 0.39 -14.43
N PRO A 82 3.58 1.17 -15.44
CA PRO A 82 2.88 2.43 -15.19
C PRO A 82 1.61 2.23 -14.36
N ILE A 83 0.87 1.14 -14.57
CA ILE A 83 -0.35 0.81 -13.81
C ILE A 83 -0.01 0.61 -12.32
N MET A 84 1.06 -0.13 -12.00
CA MET A 84 1.51 -0.31 -10.62
C MET A 84 1.97 1.01 -9.96
N ILE A 85 2.60 1.90 -10.73
CA ILE A 85 2.99 3.24 -10.25
C ILE A 85 1.75 4.08 -9.92
N PHE A 86 0.73 4.07 -10.79
CA PHE A 86 -0.56 4.72 -10.52
C PHE A 86 -1.26 4.11 -9.30
N TYR A 87 -1.18 2.79 -9.13
CA TYR A 87 -1.75 2.13 -7.95
C TYR A 87 -1.06 2.59 -6.65
N LEU A 88 0.27 2.71 -6.63
CA LEU A 88 0.99 3.27 -5.48
C LEU A 88 0.56 4.72 -5.18
N PHE A 89 0.34 5.53 -6.22
CA PHE A 89 -0.16 6.89 -6.07
C PHE A 89 -1.60 6.91 -5.49
N TYR A 90 -2.47 6.05 -5.99
CA TYR A 90 -3.84 5.86 -5.47
C TYR A 90 -3.84 5.43 -4.00
N GLU A 91 -2.95 4.52 -3.61
CA GLU A 91 -2.79 4.13 -2.21
C GLU A 91 -2.39 5.32 -1.32
N GLY A 92 -1.53 6.21 -1.83
CA GLY A 92 -1.22 7.49 -1.20
C GLY A 92 -2.48 8.36 -1.02
N ILE A 93 -3.29 8.51 -2.07
CA ILE A 93 -4.58 9.24 -2.02
C ILE A 93 -5.49 8.66 -0.94
N SER A 94 -5.67 7.35 -0.93
CA SER A 94 -6.50 6.66 0.06
C SER A 94 -6.04 6.94 1.50
N SER A 95 -4.72 6.93 1.75
CA SER A 95 -4.18 7.31 3.07
C SER A 95 -4.37 8.79 3.40
N GLY A 96 -4.14 9.69 2.45
CA GLY A 96 -4.40 11.12 2.66
C GLY A 96 -5.84 11.42 3.01
N PHE A 97 -6.78 10.75 2.31
CA PHE A 97 -8.20 10.84 2.58
C PHE A 97 -8.56 10.36 4.00
N LEU A 98 -7.98 9.22 4.41
CA LEU A 98 -8.17 8.67 5.75
C LEU A 98 -7.63 9.60 6.84
N ILE A 99 -6.42 10.13 6.66
CA ILE A 99 -5.80 11.09 7.60
C ILE A 99 -6.68 12.34 7.75
N ALA A 100 -7.16 12.89 6.64
CA ALA A 100 -8.06 14.04 6.66
C ALA A 100 -9.41 13.73 7.35
N SER A 101 -9.93 12.53 7.16
CA SER A 101 -11.17 12.06 7.78
C SER A 101 -11.05 12.01 9.31
N PHE A 102 -9.99 11.39 9.82
CA PHE A 102 -9.72 11.35 11.27
C PHE A 102 -9.43 12.74 11.86
N PHE A 103 -8.72 13.60 11.12
CA PHE A 103 -8.53 15.00 11.54
C PHE A 103 -9.85 15.76 11.62
N HIS A 104 -10.78 15.54 10.69
CA HIS A 104 -12.08 16.18 10.78
C HIS A 104 -12.86 15.67 12.01
N TYR A 105 -12.81 14.36 12.26
CA TYR A 105 -13.51 13.71 13.36
C TYR A 105 -13.04 14.17 14.75
N LYS A 106 -11.74 14.07 15.04
CA LYS A 106 -11.18 14.34 16.39
C LYS A 106 -9.99 15.30 16.40
N LYS A 107 -9.79 16.08 15.33
CA LYS A 107 -8.70 17.08 15.22
C LYS A 107 -7.32 16.44 15.45
N VAL A 108 -6.52 17.03 16.34
CA VAL A 108 -5.13 16.62 16.60
C VAL A 108 -5.02 15.18 17.15
N PRO A 109 -5.82 14.77 18.17
CA PRO A 109 -5.88 13.37 18.60
C PRO A 109 -6.18 12.39 17.45
N GLY A 110 -7.14 12.75 16.58
CA GLY A 110 -7.47 11.98 15.38
C GLY A 110 -6.29 11.80 14.42
N LEU A 111 -5.41 12.80 14.25
CA LEU A 111 -4.20 12.66 13.43
C LEU A 111 -3.23 11.61 13.98
N PHE A 112 -3.03 11.59 15.30
CA PHE A 112 -2.17 10.58 15.93
C PHE A 112 -2.75 9.19 15.72
N TYR A 113 -4.06 9.04 15.92
CA TYR A 113 -4.75 7.78 15.65
C TYR A 113 -4.62 7.37 14.19
N ALA A 114 -4.80 8.29 13.24
CA ALA A 114 -4.65 8.01 11.81
C ALA A 114 -3.24 7.53 11.45
N GLY A 115 -2.20 8.08 12.09
CA GLY A 115 -0.82 7.64 11.94
C GLY A 115 -0.64 6.19 12.38
N ILE A 116 -1.16 5.85 13.57
CA ILE A 116 -1.11 4.48 14.11
C ILE A 116 -1.93 3.52 13.24
N PHE A 117 -3.13 3.92 12.83
CA PHE A 117 -4.00 3.16 11.95
C PHE A 117 -3.32 2.84 10.62
N THR A 118 -2.70 3.85 9.99
CA THR A 118 -1.97 3.67 8.73
C THR A 118 -0.74 2.79 8.90
N LEU A 119 -0.03 2.93 10.03
CA LEU A 119 1.13 2.10 10.34
C LEU A 119 0.77 0.62 10.46
N ILE A 120 -0.31 0.31 11.18
CA ILE A 120 -0.76 -1.06 11.40
C ILE A 120 -1.38 -1.65 10.12
N ASN A 121 -2.28 -0.91 9.46
CA ASN A 121 -3.13 -1.44 8.39
C ASN A 121 -2.61 -1.24 6.96
N LYS A 122 -1.60 -0.40 6.73
CA LYS A 122 -1.14 -0.10 5.36
C LYS A 122 0.38 -0.12 5.16
N LEU A 123 1.19 0.10 6.20
CA LEU A 123 2.65 0.27 6.02
C LEU A 123 3.31 -0.96 5.37
N ILE A 124 3.00 -2.17 5.86
CA ILE A 124 3.58 -3.40 5.31
C ILE A 124 3.17 -3.57 3.85
N PHE A 125 1.90 -3.31 3.53
CA PHE A 125 1.40 -3.35 2.17
C PHE A 125 2.13 -2.38 1.23
N TYR A 126 2.41 -1.15 1.68
CA TYR A 126 3.19 -0.16 0.92
C TYR A 126 4.61 -0.61 0.64
N LEU A 127 5.27 -1.20 1.63
CA LEU A 127 6.61 -1.75 1.47
C LEU A 127 6.63 -2.86 0.42
N ILE A 128 5.62 -3.74 0.41
CA ILE A 128 5.52 -4.82 -0.58
C ILE A 128 5.29 -4.24 -1.99
N ILE A 129 4.38 -3.28 -2.17
CA ILE A 129 4.14 -2.66 -3.48
C ILE A 129 5.41 -1.97 -4.00
N ILE A 130 6.10 -1.20 -3.15
CA ILE A 130 7.35 -0.54 -3.54
C ILE A 130 8.41 -1.57 -3.95
N TYR A 131 8.54 -2.67 -3.18
CA TYR A 131 9.44 -3.77 -3.51
C TYR A 131 9.12 -4.38 -4.89
N LEU A 132 7.84 -4.64 -5.18
CA LEU A 132 7.38 -5.20 -6.45
C LEU A 132 7.58 -4.24 -7.62
N ILE A 133 7.33 -2.94 -7.45
CA ILE A 133 7.58 -1.92 -8.49
C ILE A 133 9.06 -1.88 -8.85
N ILE A 134 9.95 -1.86 -7.84
CA ILE A 134 11.40 -1.89 -8.08
C ILE A 134 11.81 -3.17 -8.83
N GLY A 135 11.24 -4.31 -8.45
CA GLY A 135 11.40 -5.58 -9.16
C GLY A 135 10.98 -5.49 -10.62
N THR A 136 9.80 -4.94 -10.86
CA THR A 136 9.17 -4.77 -12.18
C THR A 136 9.97 -3.84 -13.08
N ILE A 137 10.53 -2.75 -12.54
CA ILE A 137 11.40 -1.83 -13.30
C ILE A 137 12.66 -2.56 -13.77
N ARG A 138 13.28 -3.34 -12.89
CA ARG A 138 14.49 -4.11 -13.23
C ARG A 138 14.17 -5.19 -14.26
N TYR A 139 13.06 -5.90 -14.09
CA TYR A 139 12.56 -6.87 -15.05
C TYR A 139 12.29 -6.22 -16.41
N SER A 140 11.56 -5.11 -16.45
CA SER A 140 11.23 -4.38 -17.68
C SER A 140 12.48 -3.93 -18.44
N LYS A 141 13.51 -3.42 -17.74
CA LYS A 141 14.80 -3.07 -18.37
C LYS A 141 15.46 -4.28 -19.02
N LYS A 142 15.51 -5.42 -18.31
CA LYS A 142 16.09 -6.66 -18.84
C LYS A 142 15.31 -7.19 -20.04
N MET A 143 13.98 -7.17 -19.97
CA MET A 143 13.11 -7.59 -21.08
C MET A 143 13.36 -6.75 -22.34
N ILE A 144 13.40 -5.42 -22.22
CA ILE A 144 13.68 -4.52 -23.35
C ILE A 144 15.05 -4.82 -23.98
N ILE A 145 16.07 -5.08 -23.16
CA ILE A 145 17.41 -5.43 -23.65
C ILE A 145 17.38 -6.77 -24.40
N SER A 146 16.80 -7.82 -23.81
CA SER A 146 16.73 -9.15 -24.43
C SER A 146 15.94 -9.14 -25.74
N PHE A 147 14.88 -8.32 -25.83
CA PHE A 147 14.16 -8.09 -27.10
C PHE A 147 15.05 -7.43 -28.15
N LYS A 148 15.85 -6.41 -27.78
CA LYS A 148 16.75 -5.71 -28.71
C LYS A 148 17.89 -6.61 -29.20
N THR A 149 18.45 -7.43 -28.31
CA THR A 149 19.61 -8.29 -28.62
C THR A 149 19.23 -9.66 -29.16
N LYS A 150 17.93 -9.96 -29.28
CA LYS A 150 17.39 -11.29 -29.66
C LYS A 150 17.97 -12.43 -28.80
N ASN A 151 18.26 -12.14 -27.53
CA ASN A 151 18.82 -13.11 -26.61
C ASN A 151 17.70 -13.94 -25.95
N ASN A 152 17.86 -15.26 -25.88
CA ASN A 152 16.84 -16.19 -25.38
C ASN A 152 16.70 -16.25 -23.84
N LEU A 153 17.28 -15.30 -23.09
CA LEU A 153 17.21 -15.24 -21.62
C LEU A 153 15.85 -14.75 -21.06
N ILE A 154 14.84 -14.58 -21.91
CA ILE A 154 13.51 -14.10 -21.51
C ILE A 154 12.89 -15.01 -20.44
N GLN A 155 12.97 -16.33 -20.63
CA GLN A 155 12.39 -17.31 -19.70
C GLN A 155 13.00 -17.20 -18.30
N GLU A 156 14.32 -17.03 -18.20
CA GLU A 156 15.02 -16.87 -16.93
C GLU A 156 14.57 -15.58 -16.21
N HIS A 157 14.41 -14.49 -16.94
CA HIS A 157 13.96 -13.21 -16.37
C HIS A 157 12.53 -13.27 -15.83
N VAL A 158 11.62 -13.94 -16.56
CA VAL A 158 10.24 -14.18 -16.13
C VAL A 158 10.22 -15.04 -14.87
N PHE A 159 10.98 -16.14 -14.85
CA PHE A 159 11.04 -17.05 -13.71
C PHE A 159 11.58 -16.36 -12.44
N LEU A 160 12.64 -15.57 -12.57
CA LEU A 160 13.19 -14.80 -11.45
C LEU A 160 12.21 -13.75 -10.91
N MET A 161 11.36 -13.17 -11.77
CA MET A 161 10.32 -12.23 -11.33
C MET A 161 9.19 -12.97 -10.62
N PHE A 162 8.78 -14.12 -11.15
CA PHE A 162 7.77 -14.98 -10.54
C PHE A 162 8.14 -15.42 -9.11
N ILE A 163 9.39 -15.81 -8.87
CA ILE A 163 9.86 -16.14 -7.51
C ILE A 163 9.73 -14.96 -6.54
N LYS A 164 10.09 -13.74 -6.98
CA LYS A 164 9.97 -12.54 -6.14
C LYS A 164 8.52 -12.20 -5.81
N ASN A 165 7.62 -12.46 -6.75
CA ASN A 165 6.18 -12.29 -6.56
C ASN A 165 5.64 -13.27 -5.53
N ILE A 166 6.07 -14.54 -5.56
CA ILE A 166 5.73 -15.53 -4.52
C ILE A 166 6.21 -15.07 -3.15
N PHE A 167 7.45 -14.56 -3.07
CA PHE A 167 7.97 -14.03 -1.81
C PHE A 167 7.10 -12.88 -1.27
N GLY A 168 6.70 -11.94 -2.13
CA GLY A 168 5.77 -10.87 -1.75
C GLY A 168 4.41 -11.39 -1.29
N LEU A 169 3.89 -12.44 -1.94
CA LEU A 169 2.62 -13.07 -1.60
C LEU A 169 2.67 -13.73 -0.22
N ILE A 170 3.75 -14.43 0.11
CA ILE A 170 3.94 -15.04 1.43
C ILE A 170 3.93 -13.98 2.53
N ILE A 171 4.65 -12.86 2.33
CA ILE A 171 4.66 -11.76 3.31
C ILE A 171 3.26 -11.16 3.45
N MET A 172 2.54 -10.98 2.35
CA MET A 172 1.16 -10.46 2.38
C MET A 172 0.22 -11.39 3.18
N LEU A 173 0.30 -12.70 2.97
CA LEU A 173 -0.52 -13.66 3.72
C LEU A 173 -0.19 -13.64 5.22
N LEU A 174 1.08 -13.58 5.59
CA LEU A 174 1.50 -13.43 6.99
C LEU A 174 0.98 -12.12 7.59
N TYR A 175 0.96 -11.06 6.80
CA TYR A 175 0.42 -9.77 7.20
C TYR A 175 -1.10 -9.81 7.43
N ASP A 176 -1.86 -10.49 6.58
CA ASP A 176 -3.30 -10.66 6.79
C ASP A 176 -3.62 -11.51 8.02
N ILE A 177 -2.83 -12.56 8.28
CA ILE A 177 -2.94 -13.33 9.53
C ILE A 177 -2.72 -12.41 10.72
N PHE A 178 -1.68 -11.57 10.67
CA PHE A 178 -1.41 -10.59 11.72
C PHE A 178 -2.58 -9.62 11.93
N LEU A 179 -3.12 -9.03 10.86
CA LEU A 179 -4.25 -8.10 10.94
C LEU A 179 -5.50 -8.77 11.50
N PHE A 180 -5.79 -9.99 11.07
CA PHE A 180 -6.97 -10.74 11.50
C PHE A 180 -6.98 -11.04 13.00
N TYR A 181 -5.84 -11.42 13.57
CA TYR A 181 -5.76 -11.79 14.99
C TYR A 181 -5.42 -10.62 15.92
N LEU A 182 -4.57 -9.68 15.47
CA LEU A 182 -3.97 -8.66 16.32
C LEU A 182 -4.31 -7.23 15.88
N GLY A 183 -4.62 -6.97 14.60
CA GLY A 183 -4.82 -5.62 14.06
C GLY A 183 -5.80 -4.79 14.88
N ASN A 184 -7.04 -5.26 15.02
CA ASN A 184 -8.07 -4.57 15.80
C ASN A 184 -7.75 -4.48 17.30
N LYS A 185 -7.13 -5.52 17.89
CA LYS A 185 -6.72 -5.50 19.30
C LYS A 185 -5.69 -4.41 19.57
N ILE A 186 -4.71 -4.27 18.69
CA ILE A 186 -3.68 -3.23 18.80
C ILE A 186 -4.33 -1.86 18.65
N LEU A 187 -5.19 -1.67 17.64
CA LEU A 187 -5.89 -0.41 17.40
C LEU A 187 -6.81 -0.02 18.57
N ALA A 188 -7.45 -0.99 19.22
CA ALA A 188 -8.31 -0.76 20.37
C ALA A 188 -7.56 -0.16 21.56
N TYR A 189 -6.27 -0.51 21.77
CA TYR A 189 -5.47 0.12 22.82
C TYR A 189 -5.25 1.62 22.62
N PHE A 190 -5.37 2.11 21.38
CA PHE A 190 -5.18 3.51 21.04
C PHE A 190 -6.49 4.29 20.91
N LEU A 191 -7.64 3.67 21.24
CA LEU A 191 -8.94 4.33 21.18
C LEU A 191 -9.07 5.57 22.05
N PHE A 192 -8.27 5.71 23.11
CA PHE A 192 -8.24 6.92 23.94
C PHE A 192 -7.82 8.20 23.15
N LEU A 193 -7.28 8.04 21.94
CA LEU A 193 -6.96 9.14 21.02
C LEU A 193 -8.15 9.58 20.15
N LEU A 194 -9.25 8.84 20.16
CA LEU A 194 -10.49 9.15 19.46
C LEU A 194 -11.55 9.57 20.47
#